data_AF-A0A7W0VEJ7-F1
#
_entry.id   AF-A0A7W0VEJ7-F1
#
_cell.length_a   1.000
_cell.length_b   1.000
_cell.length_c   1.000
_cell.angle_alpha   90.00
_cell.angle_beta   90.00
_cell.angle_gamma   90.00
#
_symmetry.space_group_name_H-M   'P 1'
#
loop_
_entity.id
_entity.type
_entity.pdbx_description
1 polymer ?
#
loop_
_entity_poly.entity_id
_entity_poly.type
_entity_poly.pdbx_seq_one_letter_code
_entity_poly.pdbx_strand_id
1 'polypeptide(L)'
;MPPVSGPRDNSPVGNTRLVTVASWVVLVGACGGGEDPFRPPGGSDAPPRVDGALDAPTDAQPIDARIDAPLGDTVPVITLVSPVTGTIVRGTVRIEATVEDPEGVMDVRATVGSQTIVFARIMAGQPNFQGFMNTVPLAGLVSPTIIIRAEDTVGNSSTLGFQVILDNVGPLSSLDPANVRVTQALAMPMPNMDQCSRDFDPLGLDAPNDTEAVPQLFELRARIADLGNTGTLNSTLFIPNSGVATARLYVFDDTSKPLVVDTDADGFCDAINPTIVPATVPMLANEAAVSSLDPVAPAGSGDFRIDVFGGANASPTCQSDTAATTGPTSLCLGEPGATAVIKTPFTGLTQIYGMPVIGPFNCLGFAFDARATGIADGWACAAVLTTDGVGNTSVSAPLRVCIDYDGVGNECHALGTTTSVGAPNCTGTVSGGVVNATACTPRGFFRSSTLDEYELIRP
;
A
#
# COMPACT_ATOMS: atom_id res chain seq x y z
N MET A 1 -16.34 -24.76 -70.95
CA MET A 1 -16.60 -26.19 -70.65
C MET A 1 -15.54 -26.64 -69.66
N PRO A 2 -15.87 -27.43 -68.62
CA PRO A 2 -17.08 -27.41 -67.78
C PRO A 2 -16.71 -27.31 -66.27
N PRO A 3 -17.73 -27.13 -65.40
CA PRO A 3 -17.58 -27.08 -63.95
C PRO A 3 -17.66 -28.49 -63.33
N VAL A 4 -17.11 -28.67 -62.12
CA VAL A 4 -17.33 -29.87 -61.30
C VAL A 4 -18.11 -29.49 -60.05
N SER A 5 -19.20 -30.21 -59.86
CA SER A 5 -20.26 -30.04 -58.88
C SER A 5 -20.14 -31.01 -57.71
N GLY A 6 -20.41 -30.51 -56.49
CA GLY A 6 -21.00 -31.24 -55.35
C GLY A 6 -20.03 -31.76 -54.28
N PRO A 7 -20.52 -32.13 -53.07
CA PRO A 7 -21.91 -32.16 -52.61
C PRO A 7 -22.21 -31.24 -51.40
N ARG A 8 -23.52 -31.07 -51.16
CA ARG A 8 -24.13 -30.38 -50.02
C ARG A 8 -23.98 -31.20 -48.75
N ASP A 9 -23.63 -30.56 -47.65
CA ASP A 9 -23.79 -31.12 -46.31
C ASP A 9 -24.81 -30.29 -45.52
N ASN A 10 -25.84 -30.97 -45.06
CA ASN A 10 -26.89 -30.46 -44.18
C ASN A 10 -26.42 -30.67 -42.74
N SER A 11 -26.33 -29.60 -41.95
CA SER A 11 -26.31 -29.71 -40.50
C SER A 11 -27.05 -28.53 -39.85
N PRO A 12 -27.75 -28.77 -38.71
CA PRO A 12 -28.83 -27.92 -38.23
C PRO A 12 -28.33 -26.65 -37.53
N VAL A 13 -29.11 -25.59 -37.71
CA VAL A 13 -28.98 -24.30 -37.03
C VAL A 13 -29.25 -24.48 -35.54
N GLY A 14 -28.21 -24.52 -34.74
CA GLY A 14 -28.27 -24.34 -33.29
C GLY A 14 -28.30 -22.85 -32.95
N ASN A 15 -29.45 -22.38 -32.46
CA ASN A 15 -29.63 -21.02 -31.96
C ASN A 15 -28.70 -20.77 -30.76
N THR A 16 -27.58 -20.10 -30.97
CA THR A 16 -26.73 -19.62 -29.89
C THR A 16 -27.23 -18.22 -29.50
N ARG A 17 -28.03 -18.15 -28.43
CA ARG A 17 -28.34 -16.86 -27.80
C ARG A 17 -27.08 -16.37 -27.09
N LEU A 18 -26.44 -15.34 -27.66
CA LEU A 18 -25.53 -14.48 -26.90
C LEU A 18 -26.33 -13.81 -25.78
N VAL A 19 -26.02 -14.15 -24.53
CA VAL A 19 -26.39 -13.33 -23.38
C VAL A 19 -25.29 -12.29 -23.22
N THR A 20 -25.57 -11.07 -23.67
CA THR A 20 -24.72 -9.91 -23.45
C THR A 20 -24.80 -9.55 -21.96
N VAL A 21 -23.76 -9.84 -21.18
CA VAL A 21 -23.65 -9.37 -19.80
C VAL A 21 -23.25 -7.90 -19.85
N ALA A 22 -24.13 -7.02 -19.41
CA ALA A 22 -23.87 -5.59 -19.30
C ALA A 22 -22.78 -5.34 -18.24
N SER A 23 -21.66 -4.77 -18.65
CA SER A 23 -20.68 -4.19 -17.72
C SER A 23 -21.25 -2.90 -17.14
N TRP A 24 -21.42 -2.87 -15.82
CA TRP A 24 -21.79 -1.67 -15.09
C TRP A 24 -20.53 -0.82 -14.87
N VAL A 25 -20.46 0.31 -15.56
CA VAL A 25 -19.52 1.39 -15.24
C VAL A 25 -20.19 2.24 -14.16
N VAL A 26 -19.61 2.25 -12.95
CA VAL A 26 -20.04 3.17 -11.89
C VAL A 26 -19.46 4.56 -12.21
N LEU A 27 -20.27 5.40 -12.85
CA LEU A 27 -20.01 6.82 -12.99
C LEU A 27 -20.37 7.49 -11.66
N VAL A 28 -19.37 7.86 -10.88
CA VAL A 28 -19.55 8.71 -9.69
C VAL A 28 -19.80 10.13 -10.20
N GLY A 29 -21.07 10.55 -10.19
CA GLY A 29 -21.46 11.92 -10.48
C GLY A 29 -21.12 12.82 -9.29
N ALA A 30 -20.27 13.83 -9.51
CA ALA A 30 -20.01 14.88 -8.54
C ALA A 30 -21.29 15.73 -8.36
N CYS A 31 -21.93 15.60 -7.20
CA CYS A 31 -22.98 16.52 -6.79
C CYS A 31 -22.34 17.82 -6.29
N GLY A 32 -22.45 18.89 -7.07
CA GLY A 32 -22.12 20.25 -6.65
C GLY A 32 -23.11 20.74 -5.59
N GLY A 33 -22.62 20.91 -4.36
CA GLY A 33 -23.34 21.60 -3.29
C GLY A 33 -23.12 23.11 -3.40
N GLY A 34 -24.20 23.86 -3.63
CA GLY A 34 -24.21 25.31 -3.55
C GLY A 34 -24.07 25.80 -2.11
N GLU A 35 -23.33 26.89 -1.95
CA GLU A 35 -23.10 27.59 -0.68
C GLU A 35 -24.39 28.23 -0.16
N ASP A 36 -24.70 28.02 1.13
CA ASP A 36 -25.75 28.72 1.86
C ASP A 36 -25.09 29.61 2.93
N PRO A 37 -25.19 30.96 2.86
CA PRO A 37 -24.43 31.84 3.73
C PRO A 37 -25.31 32.37 4.87
N PHE A 38 -25.53 31.64 5.97
CA PHE A 38 -25.90 32.25 7.26
C PHE A 38 -25.86 31.22 8.42
N ARG A 39 -24.81 31.24 9.24
CA ARG A 39 -24.89 30.76 10.64
C ARG A 39 -23.91 31.52 11.56
N PRO A 40 -24.35 31.99 12.75
CA PRO A 40 -23.53 32.75 13.70
C PRO A 40 -22.71 31.83 14.64
N PRO A 41 -21.75 32.39 15.41
CA PRO A 41 -20.71 31.60 16.08
C PRO A 41 -21.12 31.17 17.49
N GLY A 42 -20.75 29.94 17.87
CA GLY A 42 -20.72 29.50 19.27
C GLY A 42 -20.53 27.99 19.43
N GLY A 43 -19.40 27.58 20.01
CA GLY A 43 -19.29 26.30 20.73
C GLY A 43 -18.08 25.41 20.43
N SER A 44 -17.03 25.58 21.23
CA SER A 44 -16.04 24.60 21.73
C SER A 44 -15.47 23.51 20.80
N ASP A 45 -14.18 23.67 20.49
CA ASP A 45 -13.31 22.72 19.79
C ASP A 45 -13.01 21.46 20.61
N ALA A 46 -13.42 20.31 20.07
CA ALA A 46 -12.76 19.02 20.28
C ALA A 46 -12.14 18.61 18.94
N PRO A 47 -10.91 18.08 18.90
CA PRO A 47 -10.28 17.69 17.64
C PRO A 47 -11.07 16.55 16.98
N PRO A 48 -11.30 16.58 15.66
CA PRO A 48 -12.02 15.54 14.96
C PRO A 48 -11.18 14.26 14.94
N ARG A 49 -11.74 13.19 15.51
CA ARG A 49 -11.27 11.82 15.29
C ARG A 49 -11.67 11.40 13.87
N VAL A 50 -10.69 11.34 12.97
CA VAL A 50 -10.87 10.86 11.60
C VAL A 50 -10.75 9.33 11.61
N ASP A 51 -11.81 8.64 12.03
CA ASP A 51 -11.96 7.21 11.76
C ASP A 51 -12.46 7.07 10.31
N GLY A 52 -11.58 7.33 9.34
CA GLY A 52 -11.85 7.19 7.91
C GLY A 52 -11.66 5.74 7.43
N ALA A 53 -12.38 4.79 8.03
CA ALA A 53 -12.57 3.49 7.38
C ALA A 53 -13.50 3.72 6.19
N LEU A 54 -13.03 3.47 4.96
CA LEU A 54 -13.90 3.40 3.79
C LEU A 54 -14.97 2.35 4.07
N ASP A 55 -16.23 2.81 4.20
CA ASP A 55 -17.38 1.90 4.30
C ASP A 55 -17.35 0.96 3.09
N ALA A 56 -17.24 -0.34 3.36
CA ALA A 56 -17.35 -1.37 2.34
C ALA A 56 -18.67 -1.18 1.57
N PRO A 57 -18.69 -1.37 0.23
CA PRO A 57 -19.90 -1.15 -0.56
C PRO A 57 -21.06 -2.01 -0.03
N THR A 58 -22.04 -1.37 0.61
CA THR A 58 -23.20 -2.04 1.25
C THR A 58 -24.23 -2.59 0.27
N ASP A 59 -23.97 -2.52 -1.04
CA ASP A 59 -24.96 -2.86 -2.08
C ASP A 59 -24.54 -4.03 -2.99
N ALA A 60 -23.52 -4.79 -2.60
CA ALA A 60 -23.22 -6.07 -3.23
C ALA A 60 -24.20 -7.15 -2.75
N GLN A 61 -25.44 -7.09 -3.24
CA GLN A 61 -26.39 -8.19 -3.10
C GLN A 61 -25.83 -9.42 -3.84
N PRO A 62 -25.82 -10.62 -3.24
CA PRO A 62 -25.40 -11.82 -3.93
C PRO A 62 -26.26 -12.07 -5.17
N ILE A 63 -25.62 -12.50 -6.27
CA ILE A 63 -26.31 -12.89 -7.49
C ILE A 63 -26.95 -14.27 -7.25
N ASP A 64 -28.25 -14.30 -6.98
CA ASP A 64 -29.05 -15.53 -6.89
C ASP A 64 -29.55 -15.90 -8.30
N ALA A 65 -28.81 -16.75 -9.00
CA ALA A 65 -29.20 -17.30 -10.29
C ALA A 65 -29.96 -18.63 -10.07
N ARG A 66 -31.27 -18.54 -9.89
CA ARG A 66 -32.16 -19.69 -9.76
C ARG A 66 -32.41 -20.32 -11.13
N ILE A 67 -31.94 -21.54 -11.37
CA ILE A 67 -32.27 -22.34 -12.56
C ILE A 67 -33.56 -23.12 -12.27
N ASP A 68 -34.51 -23.09 -13.22
CA ASP A 68 -35.83 -23.71 -13.14
C ASP A 68 -35.77 -25.20 -12.75
N ALA A 69 -36.28 -25.55 -11.57
CA ALA A 69 -36.43 -26.94 -11.11
C ALA A 69 -37.78 -27.54 -11.56
N PRO A 70 -37.82 -28.77 -12.09
CA PRO A 70 -39.08 -29.48 -12.32
C PRO A 70 -39.66 -30.00 -10.99
N LEU A 71 -40.88 -29.55 -10.67
CA LEU A 71 -41.87 -30.12 -9.75
C LEU A 71 -41.36 -31.04 -8.62
N GLY A 72 -41.09 -30.46 -7.45
CA GLY A 72 -41.15 -31.18 -6.16
C GLY A 72 -39.95 -31.05 -5.24
N ASP A 73 -38.83 -30.50 -5.69
CA ASP A 73 -37.59 -30.47 -4.92
C ASP A 73 -37.26 -29.07 -4.39
N THR A 74 -37.05 -28.97 -3.07
CA THR A 74 -36.37 -27.82 -2.48
C THR A 74 -34.90 -27.82 -2.89
N VAL A 75 -34.34 -26.63 -3.10
CA VAL A 75 -32.91 -26.47 -3.40
C VAL A 75 -32.19 -26.00 -2.14
N PRO A 76 -30.91 -26.33 -1.96
CA PRO A 76 -30.16 -25.86 -0.80
C PRO A 76 -30.15 -24.34 -0.70
N VAL A 77 -30.36 -23.79 0.48
CA VAL A 77 -30.24 -22.36 0.74
C VAL A 77 -28.89 -22.08 1.38
N ILE A 78 -28.05 -21.29 0.69
CA ILE A 78 -26.71 -20.92 1.16
C ILE A 78 -26.77 -19.51 1.76
N THR A 79 -26.32 -19.34 3.01
CA THR A 79 -26.13 -18.04 3.65
C THR A 79 -24.66 -17.87 4.04
N LEU A 80 -24.02 -16.80 3.57
CA LEU A 80 -22.64 -16.49 3.96
C LEU A 80 -22.58 -15.98 5.40
N VAL A 81 -21.65 -16.52 6.20
CA VAL A 81 -21.40 -16.09 7.58
C VAL A 81 -20.11 -15.28 7.67
N SER A 82 -19.04 -15.74 7.03
CA SER A 82 -17.73 -15.08 7.03
C SER A 82 -16.89 -15.49 5.82
N PRO A 83 -16.03 -14.61 5.27
CA PRO A 83 -15.96 -13.18 5.53
C PRO A 83 -17.19 -12.44 4.98
N VAL A 84 -17.45 -11.22 5.46
CA VAL A 84 -18.50 -10.36 4.88
C VAL A 84 -18.04 -9.90 3.49
N THR A 85 -18.96 -9.73 2.55
CA THR A 85 -18.65 -9.20 1.22
C THR A 85 -17.91 -7.87 1.33
N GLY A 86 -16.81 -7.72 0.58
CA GLY A 86 -15.96 -6.54 0.60
C GLY A 86 -14.93 -6.50 1.73
N THR A 87 -14.84 -7.54 2.58
CA THR A 87 -13.76 -7.63 3.57
C THR A 87 -12.41 -7.74 2.89
N ILE A 88 -11.41 -7.01 3.39
CA ILE A 88 -10.00 -7.16 2.98
C ILE A 88 -9.42 -8.39 3.69
N VAL A 89 -8.84 -9.30 2.92
CA VAL A 89 -8.36 -10.60 3.40
C VAL A 89 -6.98 -10.93 2.88
N ARG A 90 -6.26 -11.80 3.62
CA ARG A 90 -4.90 -12.23 3.30
C ARG A 90 -4.59 -13.65 3.80
N GLY A 91 -3.46 -14.19 3.35
CA GLY A 91 -2.95 -15.50 3.75
C GLY A 91 -3.98 -16.62 3.64
N THR A 92 -4.22 -17.32 4.75
CA THR A 92 -5.25 -18.35 4.83
C THR A 92 -6.54 -17.77 5.40
N VAL A 93 -7.58 -17.75 4.58
CA VAL A 93 -8.89 -17.17 4.92
C VAL A 93 -9.87 -18.29 5.20
N ARG A 94 -10.51 -18.24 6.38
CA ARG A 94 -11.61 -19.14 6.73
C ARG A 94 -12.91 -18.60 6.14
N ILE A 95 -13.58 -19.43 5.35
CA ILE A 95 -14.90 -19.13 4.78
C ILE A 95 -15.92 -19.96 5.53
N GLU A 96 -16.93 -19.32 6.10
CA GLU A 96 -18.02 -19.94 6.82
C GLU A 96 -19.35 -19.63 6.14
N ALA A 97 -20.18 -20.65 5.96
CA ALA A 97 -21.52 -20.54 5.39
C ALA A 97 -22.49 -21.46 6.12
N THR A 98 -23.75 -21.07 6.21
CA THR A 98 -24.84 -21.98 6.54
C THR A 98 -25.48 -22.51 5.26
N VAL A 99 -25.72 -23.82 5.21
CA VAL A 99 -26.40 -24.47 4.09
C VAL A 99 -27.52 -25.33 4.64
N GLU A 100 -28.75 -24.96 4.32
CA GLU A 100 -29.97 -25.61 4.79
C GLU A 100 -30.74 -26.20 3.62
N ASP A 101 -31.14 -27.46 3.77
CA ASP A 101 -31.92 -28.19 2.78
C ASP A 101 -32.75 -29.28 3.48
N PRO A 102 -34.08 -29.38 3.25
CA PRO A 102 -34.92 -30.41 3.88
C PRO A 102 -34.55 -31.85 3.47
N GLU A 103 -34.06 -32.05 2.25
CA GLU A 103 -33.62 -33.32 1.69
C GLU A 103 -32.16 -33.64 2.07
N GLY A 104 -31.46 -32.67 2.67
CA GLY A 104 -30.13 -32.80 3.24
C GLY A 104 -29.03 -32.46 2.25
N VAL A 105 -27.95 -31.86 2.78
CA VAL A 105 -26.83 -31.37 1.97
C VAL A 105 -25.75 -32.45 1.80
N MET A 106 -25.44 -32.78 0.55
CA MET A 106 -24.46 -33.80 0.15
C MET A 106 -23.05 -33.22 -0.02
N ASP A 107 -22.90 -32.13 -0.78
CA ASP A 107 -21.60 -31.52 -1.10
C ASP A 107 -21.69 -30.00 -1.00
N VAL A 108 -20.63 -29.38 -0.48
CA VAL A 108 -20.46 -27.93 -0.45
C VAL A 108 -19.03 -27.61 -0.86
N ARG A 109 -18.88 -26.86 -1.94
CA ARG A 109 -17.59 -26.47 -2.50
C ARG A 109 -17.61 -25.02 -2.92
N ALA A 110 -16.48 -24.33 -2.80
CA ALA A 110 -16.31 -23.02 -3.41
C ALA A 110 -15.24 -23.03 -4.49
N THR A 111 -15.35 -22.11 -5.44
CA THR A 111 -14.35 -21.88 -6.48
C THR A 111 -13.93 -20.42 -6.47
N VAL A 112 -12.63 -20.17 -6.66
CA VAL A 112 -12.04 -18.82 -6.71
C VAL A 112 -10.77 -18.87 -7.56
N GLY A 113 -10.75 -18.15 -8.68
CA GLY A 113 -9.69 -18.29 -9.68
C GLY A 113 -9.55 -19.76 -10.12
N SER A 114 -8.36 -20.34 -9.94
CA SER A 114 -8.07 -21.75 -10.20
C SER A 114 -8.26 -22.69 -8.98
N GLN A 115 -8.59 -22.14 -7.81
CA GLN A 115 -8.73 -22.92 -6.58
C GLN A 115 -10.13 -23.50 -6.44
N THR A 116 -10.20 -24.74 -5.98
CA THR A 116 -11.42 -25.39 -5.48
C THR A 116 -11.26 -25.64 -4.00
N ILE A 117 -12.22 -25.19 -3.21
CA ILE A 117 -12.23 -25.27 -1.75
C ILE A 117 -13.35 -26.24 -1.38
N VAL A 118 -13.01 -27.33 -0.69
CA VAL A 118 -14.00 -28.27 -0.16
C VAL A 118 -14.39 -27.81 1.25
N PHE A 119 -15.69 -27.72 1.51
CA PHE A 119 -16.18 -27.34 2.82
C PHE A 119 -16.42 -28.58 3.68
N ALA A 120 -16.04 -28.49 4.96
CA ALA A 120 -16.38 -29.47 5.97
C ALA A 120 -17.47 -28.92 6.89
N ARG A 121 -18.37 -29.78 7.36
CA ARG A 121 -19.29 -29.41 8.43
C ARG A 121 -18.50 -29.09 9.70
N ILE A 122 -18.84 -27.99 10.36
CA ILE A 122 -18.21 -27.61 11.64
C ILE A 122 -18.59 -28.64 12.72
N MET A 123 -19.85 -29.09 12.71
CA MET A 123 -20.37 -30.15 13.57
C MET A 123 -21.31 -31.06 12.78
N ALA A 124 -21.27 -32.36 13.08
CA ALA A 124 -22.14 -33.34 12.42
C ALA A 124 -23.62 -32.99 12.64
N GLY A 125 -24.41 -33.02 11.55
CA GLY A 125 -25.84 -32.70 11.58
C GLY A 125 -26.19 -31.21 11.68
N GLN A 126 -25.21 -30.30 11.73
CA GLN A 126 -25.44 -28.86 11.73
C GLN A 126 -25.37 -28.28 10.31
N PRO A 127 -26.06 -27.16 10.04
CA PRO A 127 -26.04 -26.50 8.73
C PRO A 127 -24.76 -25.67 8.51
N ASN A 128 -23.87 -25.57 9.49
CA ASN A 128 -22.68 -24.74 9.40
C ASN A 128 -21.52 -25.50 8.74
N PHE A 129 -20.97 -24.90 7.70
CA PHE A 129 -19.85 -25.40 6.91
C PHE A 129 -18.69 -24.40 6.94
N GLN A 130 -17.46 -24.93 6.88
CA GLN A 130 -16.25 -24.12 6.77
C GLN A 130 -15.31 -24.64 5.68
N GLY A 131 -14.68 -23.73 4.96
CA GLY A 131 -13.59 -23.99 4.03
C GLY A 131 -12.41 -23.05 4.30
N PHE A 132 -11.24 -23.37 3.73
CA PHE A 132 -10.06 -22.51 3.83
C PHE A 132 -9.54 -22.18 2.43
N MET A 133 -9.36 -20.89 2.17
CA MET A 133 -8.81 -20.35 0.93
C MET A 133 -7.39 -19.84 1.20
N ASN A 134 -6.44 -20.11 0.30
CA ASN A 134 -5.15 -19.45 0.33
C ASN A 134 -5.14 -18.28 -0.67
N THR A 135 -4.84 -17.07 -0.23
CA THR A 135 -4.82 -15.88 -1.10
C THR A 135 -3.51 -15.72 -1.86
N VAL A 136 -2.42 -16.39 -1.45
CA VAL A 136 -1.10 -16.30 -2.11
C VAL A 136 -1.16 -16.68 -3.59
N PRO A 137 -1.73 -17.83 -4.01
CA PRO A 137 -1.82 -18.18 -5.43
C PRO A 137 -2.83 -17.33 -6.22
N LEU A 138 -3.55 -16.42 -5.56
CA LEU A 138 -4.45 -15.44 -6.20
C LEU A 138 -3.77 -14.09 -6.44
N ALA A 139 -2.43 -14.02 -6.31
CA ALA A 139 -1.66 -12.83 -6.66
C ALA A 139 -2.03 -12.30 -8.05
N GLY A 140 -2.14 -10.98 -8.17
CA GLY A 140 -2.60 -10.30 -9.39
C GLY A 140 -4.12 -10.13 -9.49
N LEU A 141 -4.91 -10.69 -8.57
CA LEU A 141 -6.32 -10.37 -8.38
C LEU A 141 -6.49 -9.36 -7.25
N VAL A 142 -7.36 -8.37 -7.46
CA VAL A 142 -7.71 -7.34 -6.46
C VAL A 142 -8.99 -7.71 -5.73
N SER A 143 -10.06 -8.04 -6.47
CA SER A 143 -11.37 -8.39 -5.91
C SER A 143 -11.91 -9.66 -6.59
N PRO A 144 -11.41 -10.86 -6.25
CA PRO A 144 -11.91 -12.09 -6.82
C PRO A 144 -13.33 -12.39 -6.35
N THR A 145 -14.15 -12.91 -7.28
CA THR A 145 -15.46 -13.49 -6.94
C THR A 145 -15.26 -14.93 -6.47
N ILE A 146 -15.76 -15.24 -5.28
CA ILE A 146 -15.84 -16.58 -4.72
C ILE A 146 -17.25 -17.10 -4.96
N ILE A 147 -17.35 -18.29 -5.56
CA ILE A 147 -18.64 -18.94 -5.87
C ILE A 147 -18.76 -20.20 -5.03
N ILE A 148 -19.65 -20.19 -4.04
CA ILE A 148 -20.03 -21.38 -3.27
C ILE A 148 -21.13 -22.10 -4.05
N ARG A 149 -21.00 -23.42 -4.20
CA ARG A 149 -22.01 -24.32 -4.74
C ARG A 149 -22.34 -25.38 -3.71
N ALA A 150 -23.63 -25.54 -3.42
CA ALA A 150 -24.15 -26.63 -2.61
C ALA A 150 -24.96 -27.60 -3.48
N GLU A 151 -24.90 -28.88 -3.15
CA GLU A 151 -25.68 -29.96 -3.78
C GLU A 151 -26.36 -30.79 -2.69
N ASP A 152 -27.64 -31.09 -2.89
CA ASP A 152 -28.40 -31.96 -1.97
C ASP A 152 -28.22 -33.45 -2.30
N THR A 153 -28.91 -34.33 -1.56
CA THR A 153 -28.85 -35.79 -1.78
C THR A 153 -29.67 -36.29 -2.98
N VAL A 154 -30.53 -35.45 -3.56
CA VAL A 154 -31.42 -35.77 -4.69
C VAL A 154 -30.84 -35.27 -6.02
N GLY A 155 -29.82 -34.41 -5.96
CA GLY A 155 -29.06 -33.88 -7.08
C GLY A 155 -29.40 -32.42 -7.44
N ASN A 156 -30.20 -31.71 -6.65
CA ASN A 156 -30.40 -30.27 -6.87
C ASN A 156 -29.21 -29.48 -6.33
N SER A 157 -28.99 -28.31 -6.92
CA SER A 157 -27.87 -27.46 -6.53
C SER A 157 -28.22 -25.98 -6.57
N SER A 158 -27.60 -25.22 -5.68
CA SER A 158 -27.66 -23.76 -5.65
C SER A 158 -26.26 -23.18 -5.59
N THR A 159 -26.15 -21.89 -5.92
CA THR A 159 -24.88 -21.17 -5.90
C THR A 159 -25.02 -19.81 -5.24
N LEU A 160 -24.00 -19.41 -4.49
CA LEU A 160 -23.87 -18.09 -3.89
C LEU A 160 -22.53 -17.47 -4.30
N GLY A 161 -22.59 -16.34 -4.99
CA GLY A 161 -21.40 -15.54 -5.34
C GLY A 161 -21.21 -14.39 -4.36
N PHE A 162 -19.98 -14.19 -3.89
CA PHE A 162 -19.59 -13.01 -3.10
C PHE A 162 -18.17 -12.57 -3.46
N GLN A 163 -17.77 -11.37 -3.05
CA GLN A 163 -16.45 -10.80 -3.33
C GLN A 163 -15.72 -10.46 -2.04
N VAL A 164 -14.41 -10.61 -2.07
CA VAL A 164 -13.47 -10.15 -1.05
C VAL A 164 -12.41 -9.31 -1.73
N ILE A 165 -11.75 -8.44 -0.97
CA ILE A 165 -10.60 -7.69 -1.47
C ILE A 165 -9.34 -8.41 -1.00
N LEU A 166 -8.41 -8.69 -1.90
CA LEU A 166 -7.14 -9.30 -1.56
C LEU A 166 -6.09 -8.25 -1.28
N ASP A 167 -5.38 -8.42 -0.18
CA ASP A 167 -4.22 -7.62 0.18
C ASP A 167 -3.14 -8.54 0.78
N ASN A 168 -2.18 -8.93 -0.05
CA ASN A 168 -1.07 -9.80 0.31
C ASN A 168 0.27 -9.05 0.32
N VAL A 169 0.26 -7.72 0.23
CA VAL A 169 1.45 -6.90 0.01
C VAL A 169 1.56 -5.91 1.17
N GLY A 170 2.66 -5.97 1.92
CA GLY A 170 2.91 -5.00 2.98
C GLY A 170 3.16 -3.59 2.43
N PRO A 171 3.02 -2.53 3.26
CA PRO A 171 3.19 -1.16 2.81
C PRO A 171 4.59 -0.90 2.24
N LEU A 172 4.72 -0.12 1.18
CA LEU A 172 6.05 0.34 0.75
C LEU A 172 6.53 1.43 1.72
N SER A 173 7.80 1.37 2.09
CA SER A 173 8.42 2.40 2.93
C SER A 173 9.81 2.79 2.43
N SER A 174 10.18 4.06 2.63
CA SER A 174 11.53 4.57 2.33
C SER A 174 11.90 5.71 3.28
N LEU A 175 13.12 5.66 3.78
CA LEU A 175 13.76 6.74 4.54
C LEU A 175 14.52 7.73 3.64
N ASP A 176 14.71 7.38 2.36
CA ASP A 176 15.31 8.23 1.33
C ASP A 176 14.60 7.94 -0.01
N PRO A 177 13.33 8.36 -0.16
CA PRO A 177 12.61 8.27 -1.42
C PRO A 177 13.20 9.25 -2.43
N ALA A 178 12.98 8.99 -3.72
CA ALA A 178 13.25 10.00 -4.73
C ALA A 178 12.41 11.27 -4.51
N ASN A 179 12.88 12.38 -5.07
CA ASN A 179 12.11 13.62 -5.11
C ASN A 179 10.75 13.38 -5.76
N VAL A 180 9.79 14.27 -5.48
CA VAL A 180 8.44 14.18 -6.04
C VAL A 180 8.02 15.49 -6.65
N ARG A 181 7.11 15.41 -7.63
CA ARG A 181 6.38 16.56 -8.18
C ARG A 181 4.90 16.32 -7.99
N VAL A 182 4.18 17.33 -7.51
CA VAL A 182 2.72 17.31 -7.47
C VAL A 182 2.17 17.99 -8.72
N THR A 183 1.12 17.41 -9.31
CA THR A 183 0.40 18.05 -10.41
C THR A 183 -0.84 18.76 -9.90
N GLN A 184 -1.25 19.82 -10.57
CA GLN A 184 -2.60 20.38 -10.44
C GLN A 184 -3.22 20.57 -11.81
N ALA A 185 -4.54 20.38 -11.88
CA ALA A 185 -5.29 20.65 -13.10
C ALA A 185 -5.26 22.15 -13.39
N LEU A 186 -4.88 22.53 -14.62
CA LEU A 186 -4.96 23.92 -15.06
C LEU A 186 -6.42 24.37 -15.13
N ALA A 187 -6.70 25.60 -14.64
CA ALA A 187 -8.04 26.20 -14.70
C ALA A 187 -8.50 26.52 -16.13
N MET A 188 -7.62 26.47 -17.12
CA MET A 188 -7.94 26.74 -18.52
C MET A 188 -8.18 25.44 -19.31
N PRO A 189 -9.14 25.44 -20.25
CA PRO A 189 -9.64 24.24 -20.92
C PRO A 189 -8.72 23.79 -22.05
N MET A 190 -7.46 23.48 -21.74
CA MET A 190 -6.64 22.69 -22.64
C MET A 190 -6.67 21.24 -22.15
N PRO A 191 -7.35 20.33 -22.87
CA PRO A 191 -7.38 18.93 -22.47
C PRO A 191 -5.94 18.40 -22.42
N ASN A 192 -5.58 17.78 -21.30
CA ASN A 192 -4.32 17.05 -21.05
C ASN A 192 -3.07 17.89 -20.71
N MET A 193 -3.21 19.09 -20.13
CA MET A 193 -2.05 19.82 -19.59
C MET A 193 -2.17 19.96 -18.07
N ASP A 194 -1.27 19.28 -17.37
CA ASP A 194 -1.15 19.38 -15.91
C ASP A 194 -0.04 20.41 -15.60
N GLN A 195 -0.31 21.29 -14.64
CA GLN A 195 0.73 22.15 -14.08
C GLN A 195 1.48 21.35 -13.02
N CYS A 196 2.80 21.33 -13.10
CA CYS A 196 3.63 20.57 -12.18
C CYS A 196 4.37 21.49 -11.23
N SER A 197 4.49 21.07 -9.97
CA SER A 197 5.37 21.75 -9.04
C SER A 197 6.83 21.57 -9.45
N ARG A 198 7.71 22.37 -8.85
CA ARG A 198 9.12 22.03 -8.68
C ARG A 198 9.23 20.70 -7.96
N ASP A 199 10.29 19.96 -8.25
CA ASP A 199 10.60 18.78 -7.47
C ASP A 199 11.02 19.18 -6.05
N PHE A 200 10.65 18.35 -5.10
CA PHE A 200 11.05 18.51 -3.71
C PHE A 200 11.21 17.14 -3.09
N ASP A 201 12.09 17.05 -2.08
CA ASP A 201 12.18 15.87 -1.24
C ASP A 201 10.90 15.75 -0.40
N PRO A 202 10.11 14.68 -0.55
CA PRO A 202 8.88 14.51 0.23
C PRO A 202 9.11 14.37 1.74
N LEU A 203 10.35 14.09 2.18
CA LEU A 203 10.74 14.05 3.59
C LEU A 203 11.26 15.41 4.11
N GLY A 204 11.51 16.37 3.21
CA GLY A 204 12.09 17.67 3.54
C GLY A 204 13.61 17.65 3.62
N LEU A 205 14.24 18.81 3.46
CA LEU A 205 15.70 18.96 3.31
C LEU A 205 16.51 18.60 4.57
N ASP A 206 15.86 18.54 5.73
CA ASP A 206 16.49 18.21 7.01
C ASP A 206 16.53 16.70 7.28
N ALA A 207 15.83 15.90 6.45
CA ALA A 207 15.96 14.46 6.45
C ALA A 207 17.23 14.06 5.69
N PRO A 208 18.06 13.16 6.25
CA PRO A 208 19.32 12.78 5.61
C PRO A 208 19.08 11.86 4.41
N ASN A 209 19.94 12.02 3.41
CA ASN A 209 20.02 11.13 2.26
C ASN A 209 20.85 9.88 2.61
N ASP A 210 20.71 8.82 1.83
CA ASP A 210 21.55 7.64 1.99
C ASP A 210 23.03 8.01 1.80
N THR A 211 23.85 7.49 2.71
CA THR A 211 25.29 7.75 2.88
C THR A 211 25.69 9.14 3.37
N GLU A 212 24.74 9.93 3.89
CA GLU A 212 25.01 11.25 4.44
C GLU A 212 25.71 11.19 5.81
N ALA A 213 26.61 12.16 6.06
CA ALA A 213 27.16 12.39 7.39
C ALA A 213 26.23 13.32 8.18
N VAL A 214 25.77 12.88 9.34
CA VAL A 214 24.76 13.55 10.15
C VAL A 214 25.29 13.91 11.54
N PRO A 215 24.85 15.02 12.14
CA PRO A 215 25.22 15.39 13.50
C PRO A 215 24.50 14.50 14.55
N GLN A 216 24.65 14.82 15.83
CA GLN A 216 23.93 14.13 16.92
C GLN A 216 22.40 14.12 16.76
N LEU A 217 21.85 15.27 16.34
CA LEU A 217 20.42 15.53 16.21
C LEU A 217 20.10 15.71 14.73
N PHE A 218 19.35 14.78 14.16
CA PHE A 218 18.92 14.83 12.77
C PHE A 218 17.53 14.23 12.63
N GLU A 219 16.81 14.58 11.57
CA GLU A 219 15.40 14.23 11.44
C GLU A 219 15.22 12.97 10.63
N LEU A 220 14.55 11.97 11.20
CA LEU A 220 14.21 10.75 10.49
C LEU A 220 12.72 10.75 10.19
N ARG A 221 12.42 10.75 8.90
CA ARG A 221 11.07 10.67 8.35
C ARG A 221 11.05 9.56 7.33
N ALA A 222 9.89 8.97 7.13
CA ALA A 222 9.68 7.92 6.17
C ALA A 222 8.51 8.25 5.28
N ARG A 223 8.67 8.00 3.99
CA ARG A 223 7.54 7.91 3.07
C ARG A 223 7.01 6.50 3.18
N ILE A 224 5.73 6.34 3.49
CA ILE A 224 5.06 5.05 3.64
C ILE A 224 3.74 5.08 2.88
N ALA A 225 3.50 4.09 2.04
CA ALA A 225 2.25 3.94 1.32
C ALA A 225 1.86 2.48 1.20
N ASP A 226 0.64 2.16 1.62
CA ASP A 226 0.01 0.89 1.28
C ASP A 226 -0.62 1.00 -0.11
N LEU A 227 -0.16 0.18 -1.04
CA LEU A 227 -0.66 0.13 -2.42
C LEU A 227 -1.64 -1.04 -2.63
N GLY A 228 -1.80 -1.92 -1.63
CA GLY A 228 -2.55 -3.17 -1.73
C GLY A 228 -2.03 -4.10 -2.83
N ASN A 229 -2.88 -5.05 -3.24
CA ASN A 229 -2.57 -5.89 -4.39
C ASN A 229 -2.69 -5.09 -5.70
N THR A 230 -1.62 -5.07 -6.49
CA THR A 230 -1.70 -4.55 -7.86
C THR A 230 -2.30 -5.61 -8.78
N GLY A 231 -3.37 -5.24 -9.50
CA GLY A 231 -3.93 -6.08 -10.54
C GLY A 231 -2.97 -6.22 -11.73
N THR A 232 -3.11 -7.26 -12.55
CA THR A 232 -2.28 -7.44 -13.77
C THR A 232 -2.54 -6.41 -14.87
N LEU A 233 -3.50 -5.50 -14.68
CA LEU A 233 -3.86 -4.46 -15.63
C LEU A 233 -3.45 -3.10 -15.07
N ASN A 234 -2.82 -2.27 -15.92
CA ASN A 234 -2.51 -0.86 -15.65
C ASN A 234 -3.80 -0.01 -15.60
N SER A 235 -4.76 -0.39 -14.77
CA SER A 235 -6.00 0.36 -14.60
C SER A 235 -5.79 1.47 -13.59
N THR A 236 -6.32 2.65 -13.88
CA THR A 236 -6.52 3.76 -12.92
C THR A 236 -7.58 3.44 -11.85
N LEU A 237 -7.92 2.16 -11.67
CA LEU A 237 -8.93 1.73 -10.74
C LEU A 237 -8.36 1.90 -9.33
N PHE A 238 -9.15 2.51 -8.44
CA PHE A 238 -8.85 2.53 -7.03
C PHE A 238 -8.70 1.09 -6.53
N ILE A 239 -7.51 0.75 -6.05
CA ILE A 239 -7.21 -0.53 -5.40
C ILE A 239 -7.47 -0.30 -3.91
N PRO A 240 -8.51 -0.92 -3.33
CA PRO A 240 -8.70 -0.83 -1.90
C PRO A 240 -7.52 -1.49 -1.19
N ASN A 241 -7.03 -0.84 -0.15
CA ASN A 241 -5.92 -1.29 0.67
C ASN A 241 -6.30 -1.20 2.14
N SER A 242 -5.58 -1.93 2.99
CA SER A 242 -5.88 -1.96 4.42
C SER A 242 -5.29 -0.77 5.18
N GLY A 243 -4.44 0.02 4.52
CA GLY A 243 -3.78 1.19 5.07
C GLY A 243 -2.64 0.79 6.01
N VAL A 244 -1.84 1.76 6.42
CA VAL A 244 -0.71 1.53 7.33
C VAL A 244 -1.23 1.48 8.77
N ALA A 245 -1.08 0.33 9.44
CA ALA A 245 -1.45 0.17 10.84
C ALA A 245 -0.32 0.61 11.79
N THR A 246 0.92 0.23 11.51
CA THR A 246 2.08 0.63 12.32
C THR A 246 3.32 0.90 11.47
N ALA A 247 4.16 1.83 11.94
CA ALA A 247 5.47 2.12 11.39
C ALA A 247 6.48 2.21 12.54
N ARG A 248 7.57 1.44 12.46
CA ARG A 248 8.62 1.40 13.48
C ARG A 248 9.98 1.59 12.85
N LEU A 249 10.67 2.64 13.26
CA LEU A 249 12.05 2.93 12.92
C LEU A 249 12.98 2.06 13.77
N TYR A 250 13.93 1.39 13.12
CA TYR A 250 15.05 0.69 13.73
C TYR A 250 16.35 1.39 13.33
N VAL A 251 17.22 1.69 14.30
CA VAL A 251 18.58 2.22 14.07
C VAL A 251 19.59 1.30 14.73
N PHE A 252 20.60 0.87 13.98
CA PHE A 252 21.54 -0.18 14.37
C PHE A 252 22.96 0.15 13.89
N ASP A 253 23.91 0.19 14.81
CA ASP A 253 25.29 0.63 14.60
C ASP A 253 26.32 -0.51 14.50
N ASP A 254 25.93 -1.77 14.74
CA ASP A 254 26.78 -2.92 14.43
C ASP A 254 26.73 -3.26 12.93
N THR A 255 27.59 -2.56 12.17
CA THR A 255 27.76 -2.72 10.73
C THR A 255 28.26 -4.10 10.27
N SER A 256 28.65 -4.98 11.21
CA SER A 256 29.05 -6.35 10.88
C SER A 256 27.87 -7.27 10.58
N LYS A 257 26.64 -6.85 10.88
CA LYS A 257 25.41 -7.62 10.67
C LYS A 257 24.42 -6.86 9.79
N PRO A 258 23.61 -7.57 9.01
CA PRO A 258 22.53 -6.93 8.25
C PRO A 258 21.42 -6.46 9.20
N LEU A 259 20.81 -5.31 8.89
CA LEU A 259 19.63 -4.80 9.58
C LEU A 259 18.35 -5.40 9.00
N VAL A 260 18.25 -5.45 7.67
CA VAL A 260 17.12 -6.04 6.95
C VAL A 260 17.53 -7.33 6.27
N VAL A 261 16.61 -8.27 6.16
CA VAL A 261 16.87 -9.59 5.59
C VAL A 261 15.72 -10.06 4.72
N ASP A 262 16.03 -10.93 3.77
CA ASP A 262 15.08 -11.78 3.03
C ASP A 262 14.88 -13.09 3.82
N THR A 263 13.64 -13.38 4.22
CA THR A 263 13.31 -14.57 5.02
C THR A 263 12.71 -15.73 4.24
N ASP A 264 12.30 -15.53 2.99
CA ASP A 264 11.61 -16.53 2.18
C ASP A 264 12.32 -16.90 0.88
N ALA A 265 13.49 -16.28 0.63
CA ALA A 265 14.36 -16.46 -0.52
C ALA A 265 13.74 -16.01 -1.86
N ASP A 266 12.82 -15.04 -1.83
CA ASP A 266 12.28 -14.39 -3.04
C ASP A 266 13.24 -13.34 -3.65
N GLY A 267 14.35 -13.05 -2.96
CA GLY A 267 15.37 -12.07 -3.36
C GLY A 267 15.11 -10.66 -2.85
N PHE A 268 13.99 -10.43 -2.16
CA PHE A 268 13.60 -9.14 -1.60
C PHE A 268 13.70 -9.13 -0.07
N CYS A 269 14.13 -7.99 0.48
CA CYS A 269 14.13 -7.82 1.93
C CYS A 269 12.70 -7.65 2.43
N ASP A 270 12.30 -8.46 3.41
CA ASP A 270 10.92 -8.53 3.92
C ASP A 270 10.82 -8.43 5.46
N ALA A 271 11.94 -8.55 6.17
CA ALA A 271 11.96 -8.50 7.63
C ALA A 271 13.18 -7.74 8.21
N ILE A 272 13.04 -7.32 9.46
CA ILE A 272 14.19 -6.94 10.31
C ILE A 272 14.92 -8.22 10.71
N ASN A 273 16.25 -8.18 10.74
CA ASN A 273 17.08 -9.30 11.15
C ASN A 273 16.61 -9.86 12.51
N PRO A 274 16.18 -11.14 12.59
CA PRO A 274 15.55 -11.70 13.79
C PRO A 274 16.52 -11.89 14.97
N THR A 275 17.83 -11.70 14.75
CA THR A 275 18.85 -11.74 15.82
C THR A 275 19.03 -10.39 16.51
N ILE A 276 18.47 -9.32 15.95
CA ILE A 276 18.47 -7.98 16.53
C ILE A 276 17.36 -7.89 17.58
N VAL A 277 17.71 -7.38 18.76
CA VAL A 277 16.79 -7.17 19.88
C VAL A 277 16.33 -5.71 19.89
N PRO A 278 15.02 -5.44 19.78
CA PRO A 278 14.49 -4.08 19.93
C PRO A 278 14.77 -3.50 21.32
N ALA A 279 15.37 -2.31 21.40
CA ALA A 279 15.58 -1.57 22.64
C ALA A 279 15.27 -0.07 22.43
N THR A 280 14.89 0.64 23.50
CA THR A 280 14.76 2.12 23.43
C THR A 280 16.14 2.78 23.48
N VAL A 281 17.07 2.19 24.21
CA VAL A 281 18.47 2.62 24.33
C VAL A 281 19.33 1.35 24.26
N PRO A 282 19.96 1.04 23.12
CA PRO A 282 20.85 -0.11 23.00
C PRO A 282 22.01 -0.03 24.00
N MET A 283 22.24 -1.15 24.69
CA MET A 283 23.38 -1.35 25.59
C MET A 283 24.25 -2.54 25.15
N LEU A 284 23.73 -3.38 24.24
CA LEU A 284 24.40 -4.54 23.67
C LEU A 284 24.59 -4.39 22.16
N ALA A 285 25.65 -5.01 21.62
CA ALA A 285 25.98 -4.95 20.19
C ALA A 285 24.94 -5.61 19.26
N ASN A 286 23.94 -6.31 19.79
CA ASN A 286 22.84 -6.89 19.01
C ASN A 286 21.49 -6.21 19.31
N GLU A 287 21.50 -5.06 19.98
CA GLU A 287 20.30 -4.26 20.20
C GLU A 287 20.22 -3.15 19.16
N ALA A 288 19.01 -2.89 18.65
CA ALA A 288 18.74 -1.74 17.80
C ALA A 288 17.82 -0.79 18.53
N ALA A 289 18.05 0.51 18.33
CA ALA A 289 17.17 1.54 18.83
C ALA A 289 15.85 1.51 18.06
N VAL A 290 14.73 1.45 18.77
CA VAL A 290 13.40 1.38 18.14
C VAL A 290 12.52 2.54 18.58
N SER A 291 11.98 3.23 17.59
CA SER A 291 11.01 4.32 17.78
C SER A 291 9.78 4.09 16.90
N SER A 292 8.60 4.44 17.41
CA SER A 292 7.39 4.48 16.58
C SER A 292 7.41 5.74 15.72
N LEU A 293 6.94 5.64 14.48
CA LEU A 293 6.67 6.79 13.63
C LEU A 293 5.16 7.02 13.54
N ASP A 294 4.75 8.26 13.68
CA ASP A 294 3.36 8.69 13.62
C ASP A 294 3.04 9.33 12.27
N PRO A 295 1.80 9.18 11.77
CA PRO A 295 1.36 9.82 10.53
C PRO A 295 1.40 11.34 10.65
N VAL A 296 2.05 12.00 9.71
CA VAL A 296 2.06 13.46 9.59
C VAL A 296 0.89 13.90 8.72
N ALA A 297 0.01 14.76 9.22
CA ALA A 297 -1.18 15.17 8.48
C ALA A 297 -0.81 15.85 7.14
N PRO A 298 -1.46 15.51 6.01
CA PRO A 298 -1.26 16.20 4.74
C PRO A 298 -1.56 17.70 4.85
N ALA A 299 -0.64 18.52 4.38
CA ALA A 299 -0.72 19.96 4.48
C ALA A 299 0.10 20.66 3.38
N GLY A 300 -0.16 21.95 3.18
CA GLY A 300 0.64 22.79 2.29
C GLY A 300 0.37 22.54 0.82
N SER A 301 1.29 22.98 -0.03
CA SER A 301 1.18 22.88 -1.48
C SER A 301 2.55 22.85 -2.13
N GLY A 302 2.66 22.22 -3.29
CA GLY A 302 3.88 22.30 -4.11
C GLY A 302 4.19 23.73 -4.56
N ASP A 303 5.47 24.00 -4.86
CA ASP A 303 5.88 25.26 -5.48
C ASP A 303 5.68 25.21 -6.98
N PHE A 304 4.65 25.89 -7.47
CA PHE A 304 4.31 25.91 -8.90
C PHE A 304 4.85 27.13 -9.66
N ARG A 305 5.74 27.92 -9.05
CA ARG A 305 6.44 29.01 -9.76
C ARG A 305 7.26 28.45 -10.92
N ILE A 306 7.47 29.28 -11.95
CA ILE A 306 8.28 28.94 -13.13
C ILE A 306 9.56 28.23 -12.69
N ASP A 307 9.68 27.00 -13.14
CA ASP A 307 10.88 26.20 -13.02
C ASP A 307 11.67 26.40 -14.31
N VAL A 308 12.84 27.05 -14.26
CA VAL A 308 13.60 27.44 -15.48
C VAL A 308 14.31 26.24 -16.10
N PHE A 309 13.93 25.01 -15.77
CA PHE A 309 14.57 23.82 -16.35
C PHE A 309 14.14 23.61 -17.80
N GLY A 310 14.99 24.08 -18.71
CA GLY A 310 15.13 23.52 -20.04
C GLY A 310 15.94 22.22 -19.95
N GLY A 311 15.33 21.09 -20.29
CA GLY A 311 15.97 19.77 -20.29
C GLY A 311 14.97 18.64 -20.55
N ALA A 312 15.46 17.40 -20.59
CA ALA A 312 14.65 16.18 -20.80
C ALA A 312 13.64 15.87 -19.67
N ASN A 313 13.50 16.80 -18.71
CA ASN A 313 12.85 16.65 -17.41
C ASN A 313 11.43 17.22 -17.39
N ALA A 314 10.97 17.78 -18.50
CA ALA A 314 9.56 18.02 -18.68
C ALA A 314 8.93 16.66 -18.98
N SER A 315 8.21 16.07 -18.01
CA SER A 315 7.13 15.14 -18.39
C SER A 315 6.37 15.81 -19.55
N PRO A 316 6.08 15.13 -20.66
CA PRO A 316 5.41 15.74 -21.80
C PRO A 316 4.04 16.34 -21.43
N THR A 317 3.50 16.00 -20.26
CA THR A 317 2.25 16.55 -19.70
C THR A 317 2.46 17.70 -18.70
N CYS A 318 3.70 17.97 -18.26
CA CYS A 318 4.02 19.01 -17.29
C CYS A 318 4.31 20.34 -17.98
N GLN A 319 3.50 21.35 -17.67
CA GLN A 319 3.79 22.74 -18.05
C GLN A 319 4.14 23.59 -16.83
N SER A 320 5.15 24.45 -17.00
CA SER A 320 5.42 25.53 -16.06
C SER A 320 4.34 26.59 -16.20
N ASP A 321 3.72 27.00 -15.10
CA ASP A 321 2.83 28.14 -15.11
C ASP A 321 3.65 29.43 -14.97
N THR A 322 3.45 30.32 -15.94
CA THR A 322 4.09 31.63 -15.94
C THR A 322 3.43 32.63 -14.99
N ALA A 323 2.26 32.32 -14.42
CA ALA A 323 1.48 33.22 -13.58
C ALA A 323 1.79 33.10 -12.07
N ALA A 324 2.26 31.95 -11.60
CA ALA A 324 2.64 31.77 -10.20
C ALA A 324 3.89 32.60 -9.84
N THR A 325 3.72 33.66 -9.07
CA THR A 325 4.81 34.60 -8.68
C THR A 325 5.22 34.47 -7.21
N THR A 326 4.36 33.91 -6.35
CA THR A 326 4.62 33.69 -4.92
C THR A 326 4.83 32.20 -4.64
N GLY A 327 5.88 31.86 -3.90
CA GLY A 327 6.10 30.49 -3.45
C GLY A 327 5.15 30.10 -2.32
N PRO A 328 4.98 28.80 -2.06
CA PRO A 328 4.21 28.33 -0.92
C PRO A 328 4.86 28.76 0.39
N THR A 329 4.04 28.94 1.43
CA THR A 329 4.54 29.14 2.79
C THR A 329 5.15 27.83 3.29
N SER A 330 6.25 27.92 4.03
CA SER A 330 6.76 26.77 4.78
C SER A 330 5.68 26.28 5.75
N LEU A 331 5.57 24.96 5.88
CA LEU A 331 4.66 24.27 6.78
C LEU A 331 5.06 24.45 8.24
N CYS A 332 6.36 24.43 8.50
CA CYS A 332 6.91 24.38 9.84
C CYS A 332 7.81 25.57 10.13
N LEU A 333 7.58 26.18 11.30
CA LEU A 333 8.39 27.29 11.76
C LEU A 333 9.83 26.81 12.00
N GLY A 334 10.74 27.22 11.12
CA GLY A 334 12.16 26.84 11.22
C GLY A 334 12.65 25.93 10.10
N GLU A 335 11.75 25.39 9.27
CA GLU A 335 12.09 24.48 8.16
C GLU A 335 11.76 25.13 6.80
N PRO A 336 12.63 26.02 6.26
CA PRO A 336 12.31 26.79 5.06
C PRO A 336 12.16 25.96 3.77
N GLY A 337 12.38 24.64 3.79
CA GLY A 337 12.21 23.75 2.65
C GLY A 337 10.94 22.91 2.63
N ALA A 338 10.29 22.70 3.78
CA ALA A 338 9.14 21.81 3.87
C ALA A 338 7.85 22.55 3.55
N THR A 339 7.41 22.50 2.30
CA THR A 339 6.23 23.26 1.82
C THR A 339 4.99 22.41 1.58
N ALA A 340 5.15 21.08 1.52
CA ALA A 340 4.06 20.15 1.29
C ALA A 340 4.30 18.82 2.00
N VAL A 341 3.25 18.28 2.62
CA VAL A 341 3.17 16.88 3.06
C VAL A 341 2.27 16.16 2.08
N ILE A 342 2.85 15.22 1.35
CA ILE A 342 2.14 14.48 0.30
C ILE A 342 1.14 13.47 0.89
N LYS A 343 0.15 13.10 0.07
CA LYS A 343 -0.93 12.18 0.41
C LYS A 343 -1.11 11.13 -0.69
N THR A 344 -1.71 10.01 -0.35
CA THR A 344 -2.15 9.02 -1.34
C THR A 344 -3.20 9.63 -2.26
N PRO A 345 -3.07 9.45 -3.58
CA PRO A 345 -4.13 9.76 -4.52
C PRO A 345 -5.45 9.09 -4.10
N PHE A 346 -6.57 9.78 -4.29
CA PHE A 346 -7.94 9.28 -4.06
C PHE A 346 -8.39 9.07 -2.61
N THR A 347 -7.55 8.56 -1.71
CA THR A 347 -7.94 8.34 -0.30
C THR A 347 -7.59 9.49 0.62
N GLY A 348 -6.60 10.31 0.23
CA GLY A 348 -6.11 11.40 1.05
C GLY A 348 -5.42 10.97 2.35
N LEU A 349 -5.06 9.69 2.47
CA LEU A 349 -4.25 9.18 3.58
C LEU A 349 -2.86 9.80 3.51
N THR A 350 -2.21 10.00 4.66
CA THR A 350 -0.84 10.51 4.66
C THR A 350 0.12 9.50 4.05
N GLN A 351 1.17 10.02 3.42
CA GLN A 351 2.32 9.21 3.05
C GLN A 351 3.57 9.52 3.89
N ILE A 352 3.56 10.53 4.76
CA ILE A 352 4.74 10.92 5.52
C ILE A 352 4.54 10.52 6.98
N TYR A 353 5.54 9.84 7.52
CA TYR A 353 5.58 9.38 8.90
C TYR A 353 6.86 9.90 9.55
N GLY A 354 6.73 10.51 10.71
CA GLY A 354 7.85 11.11 11.44
C GLY A 354 7.84 10.71 12.91
N MET A 355 8.89 11.06 13.64
CA MET A 355 8.89 10.90 15.10
C MET A 355 7.71 11.66 15.72
N PRO A 356 7.03 11.15 16.76
CA PRO A 356 5.81 11.74 17.30
C PRO A 356 5.92 13.23 17.62
N VAL A 357 4.95 14.02 17.17
CA VAL A 357 4.91 15.48 17.38
C VAL A 357 4.37 15.83 18.77
N ILE A 358 5.02 16.77 19.45
CA ILE A 358 4.69 17.25 20.81
C ILE A 358 4.37 18.77 20.80
N GLY A 359 4.52 19.45 19.66
CA GLY A 359 4.24 20.88 19.53
C GLY A 359 4.39 21.44 18.11
N PRO A 360 4.05 22.73 17.90
CA PRO A 360 3.97 23.35 16.58
C PRO A 360 5.31 23.62 15.90
N PHE A 361 6.43 23.56 16.65
CA PHE A 361 7.77 23.77 16.11
C PHE A 361 8.33 22.53 15.39
N ASN A 362 7.77 21.35 15.67
CA ASN A 362 8.22 20.07 15.13
C ASN A 362 7.08 19.40 14.38
N CYS A 363 6.37 20.16 13.52
CA CYS A 363 5.12 19.67 12.91
C CYS A 363 5.29 18.50 11.94
N LEU A 364 6.52 18.20 11.49
CA LEU A 364 6.86 17.03 10.70
C LEU A 364 7.58 15.93 11.49
N GLY A 365 7.81 16.16 12.79
CA GLY A 365 8.41 15.21 13.72
C GLY A 365 9.61 15.76 14.50
N PHE A 366 10.01 15.06 15.55
CA PHE A 366 11.21 15.39 16.33
C PHE A 366 12.48 14.85 15.67
N ALA A 367 13.60 15.54 15.91
CA ALA A 367 14.92 14.99 15.63
C ALA A 367 15.17 13.72 16.45
N PHE A 368 15.81 12.75 15.81
CA PHE A 368 16.41 11.59 16.44
C PHE A 368 17.71 12.02 17.14
N ASP A 369 17.87 11.64 18.41
CA ASP A 369 19.07 11.94 19.19
C ASP A 369 19.92 10.68 19.32
N ALA A 370 20.88 10.52 18.40
CA ALA A 370 21.72 9.34 18.35
C ALA A 370 22.42 9.06 19.68
N ARG A 371 22.91 10.11 20.34
CA ARG A 371 23.65 9.99 21.60
C ARG A 371 22.75 9.63 22.78
N ALA A 372 21.58 10.28 22.91
CA ALA A 372 20.64 9.95 23.98
C ALA A 372 20.06 8.53 23.82
N THR A 373 19.97 8.08 22.56
CA THR A 373 19.52 6.74 22.21
C THR A 373 20.63 5.69 22.30
N GLY A 374 21.90 6.07 22.49
CA GLY A 374 23.00 5.11 22.68
C GLY A 374 23.59 4.55 21.39
N ILE A 375 23.34 5.20 20.26
CA ILE A 375 23.97 4.89 18.97
C ILE A 375 25.37 5.49 18.94
N ALA A 376 26.37 4.69 18.59
CA ALA A 376 27.77 5.10 18.51
C ALA A 376 28.05 6.06 17.33
N ASP A 377 29.16 6.79 17.41
CA ASP A 377 29.72 7.50 16.25
C ASP A 377 30.12 6.52 15.13
N GLY A 378 30.05 7.01 13.90
CA GLY A 378 30.35 6.25 12.69
C GLY A 378 29.11 5.74 11.96
N TRP A 379 29.29 4.68 11.18
CA TRP A 379 28.23 4.15 10.31
C TRP A 379 27.13 3.45 11.10
N ALA A 380 25.89 3.85 10.85
CA ALA A 380 24.69 3.17 11.31
C ALA A 380 23.74 2.87 10.14
N CYS A 381 23.01 1.77 10.27
CA CYS A 381 21.92 1.40 9.39
C CYS A 381 20.59 1.80 10.06
N ALA A 382 19.69 2.41 9.29
CA ALA A 382 18.33 2.69 9.72
C ALA A 382 17.33 2.07 8.74
N ALA A 383 16.24 1.48 9.23
CA ALA A 383 15.18 0.94 8.39
C ALA A 383 13.83 1.05 9.10
N VAL A 384 12.74 1.09 8.32
CA VAL A 384 11.39 1.11 8.87
C VAL A 384 10.73 -0.23 8.64
N LEU A 385 10.24 -0.84 9.71
CA LEU A 385 9.30 -1.96 9.66
C LEU A 385 7.88 -1.41 9.61
N THR A 386 7.15 -1.74 8.55
CA THR A 386 5.76 -1.34 8.39
C THR A 386 4.83 -2.53 8.49
N THR A 387 3.62 -2.29 8.98
CA THR A 387 2.55 -3.30 9.05
C THR A 387 1.25 -2.66 8.61
N ASP A 388 0.49 -3.32 7.74
CA ASP A 388 -0.81 -2.84 7.28
C ASP A 388 -1.98 -3.29 8.19
N GLY A 389 -3.20 -2.89 7.84
CA GLY A 389 -4.42 -3.19 8.61
C GLY A 389 -4.82 -4.68 8.64
N VAL A 390 -4.39 -5.48 7.65
CA VAL A 390 -4.59 -6.94 7.68
C VAL A 390 -3.43 -7.67 8.32
N GLY A 391 -2.29 -6.98 8.50
CA GLY A 391 -1.07 -7.33 9.21
C GLY A 391 0.09 -7.75 8.31
N ASN A 392 0.07 -7.47 7.00
CA ASN A 392 1.21 -7.73 6.13
C ASN A 392 2.35 -6.82 6.54
N THR A 393 3.57 -7.35 6.50
CA THR A 393 4.76 -6.62 6.90
C THR A 393 5.70 -6.41 5.73
N SER A 394 6.52 -5.38 5.85
CA SER A 394 7.54 -5.02 4.89
C SER A 394 8.58 -4.14 5.56
N VAL A 395 9.75 -4.05 4.97
CA VAL A 395 10.84 -3.21 5.45
C VAL A 395 11.30 -2.25 4.36
N SER A 396 11.70 -1.04 4.77
CA SER A 396 12.30 -0.08 3.85
C SER A 396 13.68 -0.54 3.37
N ALA A 397 14.16 0.07 2.29
CA ALA A 397 15.60 0.10 2.05
C ALA A 397 16.33 0.66 3.28
N PRO A 398 17.49 0.10 3.67
CA PRO A 398 18.28 0.68 4.73
C PRO A 398 18.81 2.05 4.31
N LEU A 399 18.54 3.06 5.13
CA LEU A 399 19.25 4.32 5.10
C LEU A 399 20.57 4.14 5.85
N ARG A 400 21.69 4.49 5.21
CA ARG A 400 23.01 4.41 5.82
C ARG A 400 23.46 5.81 6.16
N VAL A 401 23.64 6.10 7.44
CA VAL A 401 24.13 7.41 7.87
C VAL A 401 25.44 7.24 8.60
N CYS A 402 26.33 8.22 8.47
CA CYS A 402 27.52 8.31 9.28
C CYS A 402 27.30 9.37 10.35
N ILE A 403 27.17 8.95 11.61
CA ILE A 403 26.87 9.82 12.74
C ILE A 403 28.18 10.38 13.29
N ASP A 404 28.29 11.70 13.35
CA ASP A 404 29.42 12.42 13.96
C ASP A 404 28.87 13.40 15.00
N TYR A 405 28.72 12.94 16.25
CA TYR A 405 28.24 13.81 17.33
C TYR A 405 29.37 14.52 18.08
N ASP A 406 30.62 14.05 17.98
CA ASP A 406 31.76 14.67 18.66
C ASP A 406 32.43 15.81 17.84
N GLY A 407 32.14 15.87 16.54
CA GLY A 407 32.58 16.89 15.60
C GLY A 407 34.05 16.79 15.23
N VAL A 408 34.70 15.66 15.52
CA VAL A 408 36.11 15.43 15.22
C VAL A 408 36.29 14.92 13.79
N GLY A 409 35.26 14.31 13.20
CA GLY A 409 35.24 13.91 11.78
C GLY A 409 36.27 12.85 11.40
N ASN A 410 36.66 11.97 12.34
CA ASN A 410 37.57 10.86 12.02
C ASN A 410 36.82 9.66 11.44
N GLU A 411 35.57 9.51 11.84
CA GLU A 411 34.66 8.40 11.54
C GLU A 411 33.88 8.69 10.26
N CYS A 412 33.56 9.98 10.06
CA CYS A 412 32.69 10.47 9.00
C CYS A 412 33.36 11.55 8.16
N HIS A 413 32.89 11.66 6.93
CA HIS A 413 33.12 12.82 6.08
C HIS A 413 32.39 14.06 6.60
N ALA A 414 32.59 15.20 5.93
CA ALA A 414 31.98 16.46 6.34
C ALA A 414 30.44 16.33 6.42
N LEU A 415 29.86 16.85 7.52
CA LEU A 415 28.41 16.89 7.74
C LEU A 415 27.66 17.43 6.52
N GLY A 416 26.52 16.80 6.19
CA GLY A 416 25.68 17.16 5.04
C GLY A 416 26.23 16.73 3.68
N THR A 417 27.36 16.01 3.63
CA THR A 417 27.87 15.43 2.38
C THR A 417 27.58 13.93 2.34
N THR A 418 27.47 13.35 1.14
CA THR A 418 27.21 11.92 0.92
C THR A 418 28.45 11.22 0.38
N THR A 419 28.73 10.00 0.84
CA THR A 419 29.78 9.15 0.25
C THR A 419 29.53 7.67 0.53
N SER A 420 29.61 6.87 -0.54
CA SER A 420 29.50 5.41 -0.43
C SER A 420 30.78 4.74 0.09
N VAL A 421 31.89 5.47 0.23
CA VAL A 421 33.15 4.90 0.70
C VAL A 421 33.02 4.50 2.17
N GLY A 422 33.13 3.20 2.44
CA GLY A 422 33.02 2.64 3.80
C GLY A 422 31.59 2.42 4.27
N ALA A 423 30.58 2.81 3.50
CA ALA A 423 29.18 2.59 3.86
C ALA A 423 28.86 1.08 3.95
N PRO A 424 28.20 0.62 5.03
CA PRO A 424 27.79 -0.78 5.17
C PRO A 424 26.76 -1.19 4.10
N ASN A 425 26.56 -2.49 3.92
CA ASN A 425 25.50 -2.98 3.03
C ASN A 425 24.13 -3.00 3.74
N CYS A 426 24.11 -3.32 5.04
CA CYS A 426 22.91 -3.40 5.88
C CYS A 426 21.83 -4.43 5.45
N THR A 427 22.01 -5.16 4.35
CA THR A 427 21.07 -6.18 3.88
C THR A 427 21.65 -7.60 3.95
N GLY A 428 20.79 -8.60 4.08
CA GLY A 428 21.18 -10.01 4.24
C GLY A 428 20.07 -11.00 3.85
N THR A 429 20.28 -12.28 4.13
CA THR A 429 19.28 -13.34 3.94
C THR A 429 19.20 -14.25 5.17
N VAL A 430 18.06 -14.88 5.41
CA VAL A 430 17.89 -15.91 6.43
C VAL A 430 17.71 -17.27 5.76
N SER A 431 18.56 -18.23 6.11
CA SER A 431 18.44 -19.62 5.63
C SER A 431 18.62 -20.59 6.79
N GLY A 432 17.61 -21.43 7.04
CA GLY A 432 17.62 -22.39 8.15
C GLY A 432 17.74 -21.72 9.52
N GLY A 433 17.22 -20.50 9.69
CA GLY A 433 17.32 -19.70 10.92
C GLY A 433 18.68 -19.02 11.13
N VAL A 434 19.61 -19.13 10.17
CA VAL A 434 20.92 -18.46 10.19
C VAL A 434 20.88 -17.25 9.28
N VAL A 435 21.36 -16.12 9.79
CA VAL A 435 21.49 -14.85 9.05
C VAL A 435 22.80 -14.86 8.28
N ASN A 436 22.74 -14.55 6.98
CA ASN A 436 23.87 -14.46 6.07
C ASN A 436 24.00 -13.04 5.52
N ALA A 437 25.22 -12.63 5.19
CA ALA A 437 25.51 -11.33 4.56
C ALA A 437 25.24 -11.29 3.05
N THR A 438 24.52 -12.28 2.50
CA THR A 438 24.09 -12.27 1.11
C THR A 438 23.03 -11.20 0.96
N ALA A 439 23.33 -10.14 0.21
CA ALA A 439 22.45 -8.99 0.08
C ALA A 439 21.09 -9.38 -0.56
N CYS A 440 20.01 -8.87 0.03
CA CYS A 440 18.67 -8.87 -0.54
C CYS A 440 18.37 -7.52 -1.19
N THR A 441 17.36 -7.47 -2.06
CA THR A 441 16.94 -6.23 -2.73
C THR A 441 15.78 -5.61 -1.94
N PRO A 442 15.91 -4.43 -1.35
CA PRO A 442 14.77 -3.81 -0.68
C PRO A 442 13.70 -3.40 -1.70
N ARG A 443 12.44 -3.51 -1.28
CA ARG A 443 11.31 -2.94 -2.04
C ARG A 443 11.28 -1.44 -1.77
N GLY A 444 10.98 -0.65 -2.79
CA GLY A 444 10.96 0.81 -2.67
C GLY A 444 10.02 1.46 -3.66
N PHE A 445 9.80 2.75 -3.48
CA PHE A 445 9.12 3.57 -4.47
C PHE A 445 9.89 3.56 -5.79
N PHE A 446 9.17 3.53 -6.91
CA PHE A 446 9.79 3.51 -8.22
C PHE A 446 10.67 4.75 -8.41
N ARG A 447 11.97 4.54 -8.62
CA ARG A 447 12.87 5.55 -9.14
C ARG A 447 12.86 5.44 -10.66
N SER A 448 12.64 6.55 -11.37
CA SER A 448 12.72 6.56 -12.83
C SER A 448 14.13 6.16 -13.26
N SER A 449 14.28 5.24 -14.22
CA SER A 449 15.59 4.75 -14.69
C SER A 449 16.35 5.76 -15.56
N THR A 450 15.73 6.90 -15.89
CA THR A 450 16.39 8.04 -16.52
C THR A 450 16.87 8.99 -15.42
N LEU A 451 18.04 9.62 -15.60
CA LEU A 451 18.85 10.43 -14.67
C LEU A 451 18.15 11.58 -13.89
N ASP A 452 16.83 11.62 -13.80
CA ASP A 452 16.02 12.66 -13.18
C ASP A 452 14.88 11.97 -12.40
N GLU A 453 15.21 11.57 -11.17
CA GLU A 453 14.40 10.75 -10.27
C GLU A 453 13.28 11.58 -9.61
N TYR A 454 12.16 11.78 -10.30
CA TYR A 454 10.95 12.27 -9.63
C TYR A 454 9.72 11.38 -9.86
N GLU A 455 8.92 11.21 -8.81
CA GLU A 455 7.59 10.61 -8.92
C GLU A 455 6.55 11.70 -9.16
N LEU A 456 5.66 11.48 -10.15
CA LEU A 456 4.55 12.38 -10.42
C LEU A 456 3.33 11.99 -9.59
N ILE A 457 2.97 12.82 -8.61
CA ILE A 457 1.80 12.62 -7.76
C ILE A 457 0.64 13.42 -8.33
N ARG A 458 -0.40 12.71 -8.77
CA ARG A 458 -1.69 13.30 -9.16
C ARG A 458 -2.63 13.30 -7.95
N PRO A 459 -2.97 14.47 -7.39
CA PRO A 459 -3.80 14.57 -6.18
C PRO A 459 -5.26 14.16 -6.40
#